data_AF-A0A1S8TQG3-F1
#
_entry.id   AF-A0A1S8TQG3-F1
#
_cell.length_a   1.000
_cell.length_b   1.000
_cell.length_c   1.000
_cell.angle_alpha   90.00
_cell.angle_beta   90.00
_cell.angle_gamma   90.00
#
_symmetry.space_group_name_H-M   'P 1'
#
loop_
_entity.id
_entity.type
_entity.pdbx_description
1 polymer ?
#
loop_
_entity_poly.entity_id
_entity_poly.type
_entity_poly.pdbx_seq_one_letter_code
_entity_poly.pdbx_strand_id
1 'polypeptide(L)' 'MGNLMKINLYAEYESKKKNELNLQTVEEVIKKYNSWLKKTNVEDKIESYEEFLQAQ' A
#
# COMPACT_ATOMS: atom_id res chain seq x y z
N MET A 1 5.00 -7.50 -6.51
CA MET A 1 4.30 -8.04 -5.32
C MET A 1 2.81 -8.24 -5.60
N GLY A 2 2.19 -9.31 -5.06
CA GLY A 2 0.76 -9.58 -5.26
C GLY A 2 -0.17 -8.65 -4.45
N ASN A 3 -1.38 -8.38 -4.95
CA ASN A 3 -2.33 -7.47 -4.31
C ASN A 3 -2.75 -7.93 -2.90
N LEU A 4 -2.95 -9.23 -2.67
CA LEU A 4 -3.27 -9.77 -1.34
C LEU A 4 -2.21 -9.38 -0.28
N MET A 5 -0.95 -9.36 -0.68
CA MET A 5 0.15 -8.99 0.21
C MET A 5 0.15 -7.49 0.51
N LYS A 6 -0.17 -6.66 -0.49
CA LYS A 6 -0.34 -5.19 -0.31
C LYS A 6 -1.52 -4.86 0.59
N ILE A 7 -2.61 -5.62 0.51
CA ILE A 7 -3.77 -5.50 1.39
C ILE A 7 -3.37 -5.82 2.82
N ASN A 8 -2.67 -6.94 3.06
CA ASN A 8 -2.22 -7.32 4.39
C ASN A 8 -1.28 -6.29 5.01
N LEU A 9 -0.27 -5.81 4.27
CA LEU A 9 0.64 -4.80 4.79
C LEU A 9 -0.05 -3.46 5.07
N TYR A 10 -1.00 -3.06 4.23
CA TYR A 10 -1.79 -1.87 4.48
C TYR A 10 -2.70 -2.04 5.70
N ALA A 11 -3.28 -3.23 5.88
CA ALA A 11 -4.03 -3.60 7.07
C ALA A 11 -3.18 -3.47 8.34
N GLU A 12 -1.96 -4.00 8.31
CA GLU A 12 -1.00 -3.90 9.42
C GLU A 12 -0.58 -2.45 9.69
N TYR A 13 -0.34 -1.65 8.65
CA TYR A 13 -0.05 -0.22 8.76
C TYR A 13 -1.19 0.57 9.42
N GLU A 14 -2.43 0.35 8.98
CA GLU A 14 -3.63 1.02 9.49
C GLU A 14 -4.12 0.46 10.83
N SER A 15 -3.71 -0.76 11.23
CA SER A 15 -4.10 -1.42 12.49
C SER A 15 -3.77 -0.61 13.75
N LYS A 16 -2.94 0.43 13.62
CA LYS A 16 -2.67 1.41 14.67
C LYS A 16 -3.81 2.43 14.87
N LYS A 17 -4.82 2.49 13.99
CA LYS A 17 -5.79 3.60 13.94
C LYS A 17 -7.28 3.23 13.91
N LYS A 18 -7.74 2.01 13.53
CA LYS A 18 -9.17 1.58 13.58
C LYS A 18 -9.39 0.07 13.28
N ASN A 19 -10.52 -0.48 13.72
CA ASN A 19 -10.89 -1.91 13.60
C ASN A 19 -11.41 -2.37 12.23
N GLU A 20 -11.69 -1.46 11.29
CA GLU A 20 -12.32 -1.82 9.99
C GLU A 20 -11.60 -1.14 8.82
N LEU A 21 -11.23 -1.95 7.82
CA LEU A 21 -10.63 -1.48 6.57
C LEU A 21 -11.71 -1.27 5.52
N ASN A 22 -11.81 -0.04 5.02
CA ASN A 22 -12.65 0.24 3.87
C ASN A 22 -11.96 -0.26 2.59
N LEU A 23 -12.58 -1.22 1.91
CA LEU A 23 -12.07 -1.80 0.66
C LEU A 23 -11.77 -0.74 -0.40
N GLN A 24 -12.61 0.29 -0.53
CA GLN A 24 -12.41 1.38 -1.48
C GLN A 24 -11.10 2.11 -1.19
N THR A 25 -10.81 2.40 0.07
CA THR A 25 -9.56 3.04 0.48
C THR A 25 -8.35 2.18 0.12
N VAL A 26 -8.43 0.87 0.38
CA VAL A 26 -7.36 -0.08 0.06
C VAL A 26 -7.09 -0.10 -1.45
N GLU A 27 -8.13 -0.13 -2.27
CA GLU A 27 -8.00 -0.08 -3.73
C GLU A 27 -7.38 1.24 -4.23
N GLU A 28 -7.77 2.37 -3.65
CA GLU A 28 -7.20 3.67 -3.97
C GLU A 28 -5.72 3.76 -3.62
N VAL A 29 -5.32 3.24 -2.45
CA VAL A 29 -3.92 3.18 -2.00
C VAL A 29 -3.08 2.33 -2.96
N ILE A 30 -3.57 1.14 -3.33
CA ILE A 30 -2.87 0.27 -4.28
C ILE A 30 -2.74 0.92 -5.66
N LYS A 31 -3.77 1.64 -6.14
CA LYS A 31 -3.71 2.40 -7.41
C LYS A 31 -2.68 3.52 -7.36
N LYS A 32 -2.62 4.27 -6.25
CA LYS A 32 -1.62 5.32 -6.02
C LYS A 32 -0.21 4.75 -6.01
N TYR A 33 0.01 3.64 -5.29
CA TYR A 33 1.29 2.95 -5.23
C TYR A 33 1.76 2.47 -6.61
N ASN A 34 0.89 1.81 -7.37
CA ASN A 34 1.22 1.36 -8.73
C ASN A 34 1.57 2.54 -9.66
N SER A 35 0.93 3.69 -9.45
CA SER A 35 1.25 4.91 -10.20
C SER A 35 2.60 5.50 -9.77
N TRP A 36 2.91 5.44 -8.47
CA TRP A 36 4.19 5.87 -7.92
C TRP A 36 5.35 5.02 -8.45
N LEU A 37 5.23 3.68 -8.42
CA LEU A 37 6.23 2.76 -8.99
C LEU A 37 6.57 3.08 -10.45
N LYS A 38 5.54 3.36 -11.28
CA LYS A 38 5.74 3.73 -12.68
C LYS A 38 6.47 5.07 -12.86
N LYS A 39 6.24 6.03 -11.95
CA LYS A 39 6.87 7.36 -12.02
C LYS A 39 8.31 7.33 -11.54
N THR A 40 8.62 6.52 -10.52
CA THR A 40 9.94 6.46 -9.89
C THR A 40 10.83 5.37 -10.47
N ASN A 41 10.27 4.49 -11.32
CA ASN A 41 10.95 3.31 -11.86
C ASN A 41 11.51 2.38 -10.76
N VAL A 42 10.84 2.36 -9.61
CA VAL A 42 11.14 1.50 -8.46
C VAL A 42 10.49 0.13 -8.65
N GLU A 43 11.12 -0.92 -8.13
CA GLU A 43 10.60 -2.29 -8.20
C GLU A 43 9.44 -2.51 -7.21
N ASP A 44 8.49 -3.37 -7.59
CA ASP A 44 7.35 -3.72 -6.73
C ASP A 44 7.73 -4.76 -5.66
N LYS A 45 8.33 -4.27 -4.57
CA LYS A 45 8.82 -5.04 -3.40
C LYS A 45 8.17 -4.56 -2.10
N ILE A 46 8.37 -5.30 -1.01
CA ILE A 46 7.79 -4.99 0.32
C ILE A 46 8.32 -3.64 0.81
N GLU A 47 9.63 -3.47 0.76
CA GLU A 47 10.35 -2.29 1.26
C GLU A 47 9.83 -1.02 0.58
N SER A 48 9.67 -1.06 -0.75
CA SER A 48 9.15 0.06 -1.53
C SER A 48 7.68 0.38 -1.22
N TYR A 49 6.88 -0.62 -0.85
CA TYR A 49 5.51 -0.42 -0.42
C TYR A 49 5.44 0.19 0.99
N GLU A 50 6.28 -0.27 1.91
CA GLU A 50 6.39 0.30 3.26
C GLU A 50 6.87 1.76 3.22
N GLU A 51 7.88 2.07 2.42
CA GLU A 51 8.35 3.44 2.19
C GLU A 51 7.22 4.33 1.64
N PHE A 52 6.46 3.83 0.66
CA PHE A 52 5.32 4.53 0.11
C PHE A 52 4.25 4.81 1.17
N LEU A 53 3.91 3.83 2.00
CA LEU A 53 2.91 3.99 3.07
C LEU A 53 3.38 4.95 4.17
N GLN A 54 4.67 4.95 4.51
CA GLN A 54 5.23 5.89 5.49
C GLN A 54 5.29 7.33 4.98
N ALA A 55 5.39 7.53 3.67
CA ALA A 55 5.41 8.85 3.04
C ALA A 55 4.02 9.46 2.78
N GLN A 56 2.92 8.73 3.10
CA GLN A 56 1.53 9.21 3.01
C GLN A 56 1.17 10.15 4.17
#